data_AF-A0A950T2V8-F1
#
_entry.id   AF-A0A950T2V8-F1
#
_cell.length_a   1.000
_cell.length_b   1.000
_cell.length_c   1.000
_cell.angle_alpha   90.00
_cell.angle_beta   90.00
_cell.angle_gamma   90.00
#
_symmetry.space_group_name_H-M   'P 1'
#
loop_
_entity.id
_entity.type
_entity.pdbx_description
1 polymer ?
#
loop_
_entity_poly.entity_id
_entity_poly.type
_entity_poly.pdbx_seq_one_letter_code
_entity_poly.pdbx_strand_id
1 'polypeptide(L)'
;AVGLLHTPARAGDATVSVQPPSIIQPPTARQVVKGRRKAFYVGVLVTALTMLIGSGLGVGAYFWFPQQSTVHSVASPVVGHAFFVSSGQLSASGIPSINDELLIHLSNLRAPAPGKVYYGWLLRDKKQLLATPISLGPLPLKQGTVNFLYPGVPQHANLLAITSRLLITEEDASSPPMSPAPDFSTWRYYAELPQQPDPNDANHFSQLDHLRRLLAQDPTMVGQKDRYSNLDIWLMEQTGRVLEWANSARDYWNEGNTQLMRPQFSRILNYLDGDSNVQADLPAGMTPPNIAPVALLGPAVPDLHSPLSADYLHQVSGHLSAMAQAPGATAEQRVAIAHINGELNSVRNWLEQVRQYAIQLEQMSDAQLLTQGAMTVMDKMVMQAFYAYVGQLDPSTGELQGGVVQINNDIERLAAFDVTAYKAE
;
A
#
# COMPACT_ATOMS: atom_id res chain seq x y z
N ALA A 1 -54.94 -45.63 -82.50
CA ALA A 1 -56.05 -45.25 -81.62
C ALA A 1 -55.61 -45.45 -80.17
N VAL A 2 -55.96 -44.48 -79.33
CA VAL A 2 -55.53 -44.19 -77.94
C VAL A 2 -55.77 -45.34 -76.96
N GLY A 3 -54.82 -45.64 -76.06
CA GLY A 3 -54.97 -45.46 -74.59
C GLY A 3 -54.89 -46.83 -73.89
N LEU A 4 -54.42 -47.05 -72.66
CA LEU A 4 -54.38 -46.24 -71.44
C LEU A 4 -53.27 -46.76 -70.49
N LEU A 5 -52.70 -45.85 -69.72
CA LEU A 5 -51.80 -46.06 -68.57
C LEU A 5 -52.58 -46.39 -67.30
N HIS A 6 -52.03 -47.24 -66.43
CA HIS A 6 -51.81 -46.85 -65.02
C HIS A 6 -50.79 -47.74 -64.29
N THR A 7 -49.97 -47.05 -63.50
CA THR A 7 -48.74 -47.40 -62.77
C THR A 7 -48.98 -48.11 -61.42
N PRO A 8 -47.96 -48.81 -60.86
CA PRO A 8 -48.07 -49.55 -59.59
C PRO A 8 -47.42 -48.86 -58.38
N ALA A 9 -47.84 -49.24 -57.16
CA ALA A 9 -47.17 -48.97 -55.87
C ALA A 9 -46.81 -50.33 -55.23
N ARG A 10 -45.51 -50.68 -55.12
CA ARG A 10 -44.53 -50.46 -54.04
C ARG A 10 -44.69 -51.40 -52.84
N ALA A 11 -43.72 -52.32 -52.74
CA ALA A 11 -43.51 -53.32 -51.69
C ALA A 11 -42.84 -52.74 -50.43
N GLY A 12 -43.15 -53.35 -49.29
CA GLY A 12 -42.70 -52.99 -47.95
C GLY A 12 -41.34 -53.56 -47.54
N ASP A 13 -40.78 -52.90 -46.53
CA ASP A 13 -39.41 -52.94 -46.02
C ASP A 13 -38.99 -54.24 -45.32
N ALA A 14 -37.72 -54.63 -45.56
CA ALA A 14 -36.92 -55.44 -44.66
C ALA A 14 -35.57 -54.72 -44.43
N THR A 15 -35.29 -54.43 -43.16
CA THR A 15 -34.21 -53.55 -42.69
C THR A 15 -32.84 -54.23 -42.73
N VAL A 16 -31.89 -53.59 -43.44
CA VAL A 16 -30.45 -53.92 -43.43
C VAL A 16 -29.75 -53.00 -42.42
N SER A 17 -29.04 -53.62 -41.46
CA SER A 17 -28.24 -52.92 -40.44
C SER A 17 -26.94 -52.38 -41.06
N VAL A 18 -26.84 -51.06 -41.20
CA VAL A 18 -25.65 -50.35 -41.69
C VAL A 18 -24.77 -49.91 -40.52
N GLN A 19 -23.50 -50.29 -40.54
CA GLN A 19 -22.47 -49.88 -39.59
C GLN A 19 -21.99 -48.45 -39.90
N PRO A 20 -21.91 -47.52 -38.92
CA PRO A 20 -21.50 -46.14 -39.18
C PRO A 20 -19.96 -45.99 -39.37
N PRO A 21 -19.51 -44.95 -40.08
CA PRO A 21 -18.11 -44.75 -40.46
C PRO A 21 -17.19 -44.35 -39.29
N SER A 22 -15.93 -44.77 -39.37
CA SER A 22 -14.85 -44.43 -38.42
C SER A 22 -14.61 -42.93 -38.32
N ILE A 23 -14.73 -42.40 -37.10
CA ILE A 23 -14.40 -41.01 -36.76
C ILE A 23 -12.88 -40.90 -36.56
N ILE A 24 -12.25 -39.98 -37.30
CA ILE A 24 -10.84 -39.58 -37.12
C ILE A 24 -10.70 -38.96 -35.72
N GLN A 25 -9.85 -39.55 -34.88
CA GLN A 25 -9.52 -38.98 -33.56
C GLN A 25 -8.61 -37.75 -33.73
N PRO A 26 -8.90 -36.61 -33.08
CA PRO A 26 -7.98 -35.48 -33.04
C PRO A 26 -6.74 -35.80 -32.19
N PRO A 27 -5.59 -35.14 -32.43
CA PRO A 27 -4.36 -35.41 -31.70
C PRO A 27 -4.54 -35.09 -30.21
N THR A 28 -3.96 -35.95 -29.38
CA THR A 28 -3.99 -35.88 -27.92
C THR A 28 -3.54 -34.50 -27.45
N ALA A 29 -4.44 -33.79 -26.76
CA ALA A 29 -4.14 -32.49 -26.18
C ALA A 29 -2.95 -32.61 -25.21
N ARG A 30 -1.88 -31.87 -25.51
CA ARG A 30 -0.72 -31.66 -24.65
C ARG A 30 -1.25 -31.17 -23.29
N GLN A 31 -1.03 -31.92 -22.23
CA GLN A 31 -1.43 -31.49 -20.89
C GLN A 31 -0.63 -30.24 -20.51
N VAL A 32 -1.30 -29.09 -20.57
CA VAL A 32 -0.81 -27.84 -19.97
C VAL A 32 -0.84 -28.03 -18.46
N VAL A 33 0.33 -28.22 -17.86
CA VAL A 33 0.48 -28.38 -16.42
C VAL A 33 -0.04 -27.11 -15.72
N LYS A 34 -1.12 -27.29 -14.96
CA LYS A 34 -1.72 -26.30 -14.04
C LYS A 34 -0.79 -26.06 -12.84
N GLY A 35 0.33 -25.36 -13.04
CA GLY A 35 1.24 -24.94 -11.94
C GLY A 35 1.11 -23.46 -11.58
N ARG A 36 0.85 -22.62 -12.60
CA ARG A 36 0.98 -21.16 -12.52
C ARG A 36 -0.02 -20.43 -11.61
N ARG A 37 -1.12 -21.10 -11.22
CA ARG A 37 -2.14 -20.50 -10.35
C ARG A 37 -1.80 -20.64 -8.86
N LYS A 38 -1.04 -21.67 -8.45
CA LYS A 38 -0.79 -21.92 -7.02
C LYS A 38 0.16 -20.89 -6.41
N ALA A 39 1.20 -20.45 -7.13
CA ALA A 39 2.10 -19.40 -6.65
C ALA A 39 1.40 -18.03 -6.55
N PHE A 40 0.54 -17.68 -7.52
CA PHE A 40 -0.32 -16.49 -7.45
C PHE A 40 -1.28 -16.55 -6.25
N TYR A 41 -1.89 -17.71 -5.98
CA TYR A 41 -2.74 -17.87 -4.81
C TYR A 41 -1.97 -17.84 -3.49
N VAL A 42 -0.71 -18.29 -3.44
CA VAL A 42 0.13 -18.16 -2.22
C VAL A 42 0.54 -16.71 -2.00
N GLY A 43 0.92 -15.97 -3.05
CA GLY A 43 1.19 -14.54 -2.96
C GLY A 43 -0.03 -13.74 -2.50
N VAL A 44 -1.19 -13.96 -3.15
CA VAL A 44 -2.47 -13.34 -2.74
C VAL A 44 -2.90 -13.78 -1.34
N LEU A 45 -2.66 -15.03 -0.94
CA LEU A 45 -3.00 -15.50 0.41
C LEU A 45 -2.10 -14.86 1.47
N VAL A 46 -0.80 -14.66 1.20
CA VAL A 46 0.12 -13.97 2.11
C VAL A 46 -0.22 -12.49 2.17
N THR A 47 -0.47 -11.81 1.05
CA THR A 47 -0.92 -10.40 1.03
C THR A 47 -2.29 -10.23 1.70
N ALA A 48 -3.21 -11.17 1.52
CA ALA A 48 -4.51 -11.15 2.18
C ALA A 48 -4.38 -11.46 3.67
N LEU A 49 -3.50 -12.37 4.09
CA LEU A 49 -3.22 -12.64 5.51
C LEU A 49 -2.54 -11.44 6.17
N THR A 50 -1.60 -10.77 5.50
CA THR A 50 -0.94 -9.57 6.04
C THR A 50 -1.86 -8.35 6.03
N MET A 51 -2.75 -8.21 5.05
CA MET A 51 -3.83 -7.20 5.09
C MET A 51 -4.86 -7.50 6.19
N LEU A 52 -5.20 -8.77 6.45
CA LEU A 52 -6.07 -9.17 7.58
C LEU A 52 -5.40 -8.98 8.95
N ILE A 53 -4.09 -9.18 9.02
CA ILE A 53 -3.28 -8.90 10.21
C ILE A 53 -3.08 -7.38 10.38
N GLY A 54 -2.94 -6.60 9.31
CA GLY A 54 -2.87 -5.14 9.35
C GLY A 54 -4.19 -4.50 9.78
N SER A 55 -5.31 -4.94 9.21
CA SER A 55 -6.66 -4.45 9.53
C SER A 55 -7.21 -4.95 10.87
N GLY A 56 -6.76 -6.12 11.36
CA GLY A 56 -7.25 -6.73 12.61
C GLY A 56 -6.29 -6.68 13.81
N LEU A 57 -4.98 -6.77 13.60
CA LEU A 57 -3.94 -6.78 14.65
C LEU A 57 -3.11 -5.49 14.69
N GLY A 58 -3.12 -4.69 13.62
CA GLY A 58 -2.57 -3.32 13.64
C GLY A 58 -3.25 -2.43 14.69
N VAL A 59 -4.52 -2.70 14.99
CA VAL A 59 -5.29 -2.11 16.09
C VAL A 59 -4.81 -2.63 17.46
N GLY A 60 -4.42 -3.89 17.56
CA GLY A 60 -3.94 -4.51 18.80
C GLY A 60 -2.54 -4.06 19.23
N ALA A 61 -1.65 -3.76 18.28
CA ALA A 61 -0.31 -3.27 18.58
C ALA A 61 -0.30 -1.85 19.19
N TYR A 62 -1.30 -1.01 18.87
CA TYR A 62 -1.47 0.29 19.51
C TYR A 62 -1.79 0.16 21.01
N PHE A 63 -2.42 -0.94 21.42
CA PHE A 63 -2.72 -1.23 22.84
C PHE A 63 -1.59 -1.92 23.59
N TRP A 64 -0.49 -2.32 22.92
CA TRP A 64 0.57 -3.13 23.54
C TRP A 64 1.88 -2.39 23.83
N PHE A 65 2.05 -1.16 23.34
CA PHE A 65 3.10 -0.29 23.86
C PHE A 65 2.64 0.29 25.20
N PRO A 66 3.32 -0.03 26.34
CA PRO A 66 3.05 0.67 27.58
C PRO A 66 3.43 2.14 27.39
N GLN A 67 2.44 3.02 27.28
CA GLN A 67 2.63 4.46 27.44
C GLN A 67 3.21 4.68 28.84
N GLN A 68 4.53 4.84 28.95
CA GLN A 68 5.14 5.41 30.15
C GLN A 68 4.72 6.88 30.17
N SER A 69 3.63 7.18 30.86
CA SER A 69 3.23 8.55 31.15
C SER A 69 4.27 9.19 32.05
N THR A 70 5.28 9.84 31.47
CA THR A 70 6.06 10.84 32.20
C THR A 70 5.16 12.04 32.43
N VAL A 71 4.67 12.15 33.66
CA VAL A 71 3.91 13.29 34.18
C VAL A 71 4.70 14.56 33.91
N HIS A 72 4.31 15.39 32.94
CA HIS A 72 4.45 16.85 32.97
C HIS A 72 3.59 17.53 31.88
N SER A 73 2.82 18.54 32.32
CA SER A 73 2.02 19.54 31.59
C SER A 73 0.51 19.29 31.42
N VAL A 74 -0.26 20.38 31.62
CA VAL A 74 -1.72 20.49 31.69
C VAL A 74 -2.35 20.41 30.29
N ALA A 75 -2.02 19.36 29.53
CA ALA A 75 -2.69 19.05 28.28
C ALA A 75 -4.08 18.45 28.57
N SER A 76 -5.08 18.76 27.75
CA SER A 76 -6.35 18.03 27.80
C SER A 76 -6.04 16.55 27.58
N PRO A 77 -6.55 15.62 28.41
CA PRO A 77 -6.27 14.21 28.19
C PRO A 77 -6.82 13.79 26.82
N VAL A 78 -6.01 13.06 26.05
CA VAL A 78 -6.44 12.40 24.82
C VAL A 78 -7.54 11.40 25.20
N VAL A 79 -8.70 11.54 24.58
CA VAL A 79 -9.90 10.68 24.82
C VAL A 79 -10.00 9.53 23.84
N GLY A 80 -9.11 9.48 22.86
CA GLY A 80 -8.99 8.40 21.89
C GLY A 80 -8.36 8.88 20.59
N HIS A 81 -8.50 8.07 19.55
CA HIS A 81 -7.81 8.27 18.29
C HIS A 81 -8.74 8.07 17.10
N ALA A 82 -8.37 8.66 15.98
CA ALA A 82 -8.93 8.32 14.68
C ALA A 82 -7.83 8.11 13.64
N PHE A 83 -8.04 7.17 12.74
CA PHE A 83 -7.04 6.75 11.75
C PHE A 83 -7.68 6.67 10.38
N PHE A 84 -6.95 7.11 9.35
CA PHE A 84 -7.33 6.82 7.97
C PHE A 84 -7.08 5.34 7.69
N VAL A 85 -7.97 4.72 6.92
CA VAL A 85 -7.87 3.32 6.52
C VAL A 85 -8.14 3.22 5.02
N SER A 86 -7.49 2.26 4.37
CA SER A 86 -7.65 1.98 2.95
C SER A 86 -8.66 0.85 2.76
N SER A 87 -9.76 1.11 2.05
CA SER A 87 -10.79 0.10 1.78
C SER A 87 -10.36 -0.94 0.74
N GLY A 88 -9.38 -0.58 -0.10
CA GLY A 88 -8.98 -1.37 -1.28
C GLY A 88 -10.03 -1.39 -2.40
N GLN A 89 -11.14 -0.65 -2.27
CA GLN A 89 -12.15 -0.54 -3.32
C GLN A 89 -11.62 0.29 -4.49
N LEU A 90 -12.04 -0.01 -5.72
CA LEU A 90 -11.54 0.73 -6.88
C LEU A 90 -12.05 2.18 -6.87
N SER A 91 -11.13 3.12 -7.02
CA SER A 91 -11.42 4.53 -7.19
C SER A 91 -12.02 4.80 -8.59
N ALA A 92 -12.41 6.06 -8.85
CA ALA A 92 -12.85 6.49 -10.18
C ALA A 92 -11.80 6.26 -11.29
N SER A 93 -10.50 6.15 -10.95
CA SER A 93 -9.43 5.84 -11.90
C SER A 93 -9.14 4.33 -12.03
N GLY A 94 -9.91 3.47 -11.36
CA GLY A 94 -9.75 2.02 -11.44
C GLY A 94 -8.56 1.46 -10.64
N ILE A 95 -7.98 2.27 -9.74
CA ILE A 95 -6.88 1.88 -8.84
C ILE A 95 -7.48 1.65 -7.45
N PRO A 96 -7.05 0.64 -6.67
CA PRO A 96 -7.54 0.45 -5.31
C PRO A 96 -7.34 1.72 -4.46
N SER A 97 -8.37 2.11 -3.74
CA SER A 97 -8.43 3.36 -2.98
C SER A 97 -7.71 3.22 -1.66
N ILE A 98 -7.15 4.36 -1.24
CA ILE A 98 -6.25 4.46 -0.09
C ILE A 98 -6.67 5.62 0.79
N ASN A 99 -6.52 5.47 2.10
CA ASN A 99 -6.90 6.49 3.09
C ASN A 99 -8.32 7.05 2.85
N ASP A 100 -9.22 6.22 2.32
CA ASP A 100 -10.57 6.60 1.86
C ASP A 100 -11.64 6.33 2.91
N GLU A 101 -11.31 5.60 3.98
CA GLU A 101 -12.14 5.38 5.15
C GLU A 101 -11.53 6.05 6.40
N LEU A 102 -12.34 6.24 7.43
CA LEU A 102 -11.89 6.76 8.73
C LEU A 102 -12.42 5.89 9.86
N LEU A 103 -11.52 5.32 10.64
CA LEU A 103 -11.82 4.56 11.84
C LEU A 103 -11.65 5.45 13.07
N ILE A 104 -12.68 5.52 13.91
CA ILE A 104 -12.71 6.35 15.13
C ILE A 104 -12.90 5.45 16.35
N HIS A 105 -12.00 5.57 17.31
CA HIS A 105 -12.02 4.87 18.60
C HIS A 105 -11.84 5.86 19.73
N LEU A 106 -12.94 6.15 20.45
CA LEU A 106 -12.95 7.06 21.59
C LEU A 106 -13.48 6.35 22.82
N SER A 107 -12.95 6.72 23.98
CA SER A 107 -13.32 6.15 25.27
C SER A 107 -13.47 7.24 26.32
N ASN A 108 -14.11 6.90 27.44
CA ASN A 108 -14.31 7.83 28.56
C ASN A 108 -15.06 9.11 28.18
N LEU A 109 -15.92 9.04 27.16
CA LEU A 109 -16.75 10.16 26.74
C LEU A 109 -17.94 10.33 27.69
N ARG A 110 -18.28 11.59 27.95
CA ARG A 110 -19.51 11.94 28.68
C ARG A 110 -20.73 11.62 27.81
N ALA A 111 -21.86 11.32 28.44
CA ALA A 111 -23.12 11.20 27.72
C ALA A 111 -23.55 12.60 27.21
N PRO A 112 -24.04 12.71 25.96
CA PRO A 112 -24.70 13.92 25.47
C PRO A 112 -25.85 14.35 26.37
N ALA A 113 -26.18 15.64 26.37
CA ALA A 113 -27.38 16.12 27.05
C ALA A 113 -28.66 15.42 26.53
N PRO A 114 -29.74 15.34 27.34
CA PRO A 114 -30.98 14.72 26.90
C PRO A 114 -31.50 15.32 25.58
N GLY A 115 -31.81 14.46 24.61
CA GLY A 115 -32.24 14.86 23.27
C GLY A 115 -31.12 15.25 22.30
N LYS A 116 -29.86 15.26 22.75
CA LYS A 116 -28.67 15.51 21.93
C LYS A 116 -27.94 14.20 21.60
N VAL A 117 -27.15 14.23 20.53
CA VAL A 117 -26.20 13.18 20.14
C VAL A 117 -24.89 13.80 19.65
N TYR A 118 -23.84 13.00 19.58
CA TYR A 118 -22.59 13.45 18.96
C TYR A 118 -22.65 13.31 17.45
N TYR A 119 -22.20 14.34 16.72
CA TYR A 119 -22.00 14.32 15.28
C TYR A 119 -20.52 14.48 14.96
N GLY A 120 -20.02 13.69 14.01
CA GLY A 120 -18.64 13.75 13.54
C GLY A 120 -18.50 14.53 12.24
N TRP A 121 -17.40 15.26 12.10
CA TRP A 121 -17.07 16.04 10.92
C TRP A 121 -15.59 15.95 10.58
N LEU A 122 -15.26 15.67 9.33
CA LEU A 122 -13.92 15.93 8.82
C LEU A 122 -13.88 17.33 8.22
N LEU A 123 -12.98 18.17 8.74
CA LEU A 123 -12.77 19.52 8.25
C LEU A 123 -11.56 19.59 7.32
N ARG A 124 -11.62 20.56 6.41
CA ARG A 124 -10.56 20.90 5.46
C ARG A 124 -9.38 21.56 6.17
N ASP A 125 -8.32 21.88 5.43
CA ASP A 125 -7.15 22.55 6.00
C ASP A 125 -7.49 23.92 6.60
N LYS A 126 -6.66 24.40 7.54
CA LYS A 126 -6.82 25.73 8.16
C LYS A 126 -6.81 26.86 7.13
N LYS A 127 -6.15 26.67 5.97
CA LYS A 127 -6.14 27.64 4.86
C LYS A 127 -7.43 27.60 4.02
N GLN A 128 -8.30 26.62 4.24
CA GLN A 128 -9.52 26.38 3.47
C GLN A 128 -10.77 26.39 4.36
N LEU A 129 -10.89 27.36 5.29
CA LEU A 129 -11.98 27.41 6.27
C LEU A 129 -13.39 27.48 5.65
N LEU A 130 -13.51 28.00 4.41
CA LEU A 130 -14.78 28.13 3.71
C LEU A 130 -15.22 26.86 2.96
N ALA A 131 -14.35 25.86 2.87
CA ALA A 131 -14.66 24.65 2.12
C ALA A 131 -15.55 23.70 2.95
N THR A 132 -16.50 23.06 2.27
CA THR A 132 -17.54 22.25 2.89
C THR A 132 -16.94 21.09 3.71
N PRO A 133 -17.29 20.98 5.00
CA PRO A 133 -16.96 19.82 5.82
C PRO A 133 -17.57 18.53 5.28
N ILE A 134 -16.93 17.40 5.55
CA ILE A 134 -17.51 16.08 5.29
C ILE A 134 -18.26 15.64 6.55
N SER A 135 -19.57 15.45 6.44
CA SER A 135 -20.38 14.91 7.53
C SER A 135 -20.13 13.41 7.68
N LEU A 136 -19.77 12.98 8.89
CA LEU A 136 -19.66 11.57 9.25
C LEU A 136 -21.01 11.01 9.76
N GLY A 137 -21.96 11.91 10.09
CA GLY A 137 -23.23 11.55 10.70
C GLY A 137 -23.14 11.37 12.23
N PRO A 138 -24.20 10.83 12.85
CA PRO A 138 -24.25 10.64 14.30
C PRO A 138 -23.29 9.53 14.74
N LEU A 139 -22.49 9.81 15.76
CA LEU A 139 -21.54 8.87 16.34
C LEU A 139 -22.24 8.02 17.43
N PRO A 140 -22.29 6.69 17.28
CA PRO A 140 -22.98 5.84 18.25
C PRO A 140 -22.18 5.73 19.54
N LEU A 141 -22.67 6.40 20.59
CA LEU A 141 -22.09 6.30 21.93
C LEU A 141 -22.69 5.11 22.70
N LYS A 142 -21.85 4.15 23.09
CA LYS A 142 -22.24 3.02 23.93
C LYS A 142 -21.30 2.95 25.13
N GLN A 143 -21.84 3.09 26.34
CA GLN A 143 -21.08 2.99 27.60
C GLN A 143 -19.84 3.91 27.65
N GLY A 144 -19.96 5.15 27.15
CA GLY A 144 -18.84 6.10 27.12
C GLY A 144 -17.82 5.86 26.00
N THR A 145 -18.09 4.92 25.08
CA THR A 145 -17.20 4.55 23.98
C THR A 145 -17.87 4.80 22.63
N VAL A 146 -17.09 5.32 21.69
CA VAL A 146 -17.44 5.39 20.26
C VAL A 146 -16.47 4.48 19.52
N ASN A 147 -17.02 3.51 18.79
CA ASN A 147 -16.30 2.72 17.80
C ASN A 147 -17.06 2.89 16.48
N PHE A 148 -16.46 3.60 15.54
CA PHE A 148 -17.16 4.04 14.33
C PHE A 148 -16.24 3.95 13.11
N LEU A 149 -16.73 3.32 12.05
CA LEU A 149 -16.08 3.31 10.73
C LEU A 149 -16.90 4.18 9.79
N TYR A 150 -16.27 5.23 9.28
CA TYR A 150 -16.79 5.99 8.16
C TYR A 150 -16.34 5.31 6.85
N PRO A 151 -17.26 4.87 5.98
CA PRO A 151 -16.93 4.10 4.76
C PRO A 151 -16.41 4.96 3.61
N GLY A 152 -16.15 6.24 3.86
CA GLY A 152 -15.68 7.18 2.85
C GLY A 152 -16.79 7.91 2.10
N VAL A 153 -16.35 8.71 1.13
CA VAL A 153 -17.22 9.41 0.18
C VAL A 153 -17.45 8.57 -1.07
N PRO A 154 -18.54 8.81 -1.83
CA PRO A 154 -18.70 8.18 -3.14
C PRO A 154 -17.44 8.35 -4.00
N GLN A 155 -17.05 7.29 -4.70
CA GLN A 155 -15.79 7.18 -5.48
C GLN A 155 -14.52 6.94 -4.65
N HIS A 156 -14.62 6.75 -3.33
CA HIS A 156 -13.51 6.35 -2.47
C HIS A 156 -12.30 7.29 -2.58
N ALA A 157 -12.57 8.60 -2.55
CA ALA A 157 -11.52 9.60 -2.58
C ALA A 157 -10.65 9.52 -1.31
N ASN A 158 -9.34 9.70 -1.47
CA ASN A 158 -8.39 9.76 -0.35
C ASN A 158 -8.75 10.93 0.58
N LEU A 159 -9.21 10.62 1.80
CA LEU A 159 -9.67 11.59 2.78
C LEU A 159 -8.51 12.39 3.37
N LEU A 160 -7.32 11.79 3.53
CA LEU A 160 -6.11 12.48 3.99
C LEU A 160 -5.65 13.56 2.98
N ALA A 161 -5.85 13.32 1.69
CA ALA A 161 -5.51 14.28 0.63
C ALA A 161 -6.34 15.57 0.73
N ILE A 162 -7.53 15.51 1.31
CA ILE A 162 -8.52 16.58 1.22
C ILE A 162 -9.04 17.07 2.58
N THR A 163 -8.65 16.43 3.69
CA THR A 163 -9.00 16.79 5.06
C THR A 163 -7.78 16.68 5.97
N SER A 164 -7.84 17.31 7.14
CA SER A 164 -6.72 17.31 8.09
C SER A 164 -7.14 17.56 9.54
N ARG A 165 -8.45 17.58 9.80
CA ARG A 165 -9.01 17.90 11.11
C ARG A 165 -10.27 17.09 11.35
N LEU A 166 -10.47 16.67 12.59
CA LEU A 166 -11.66 15.99 13.07
C LEU A 166 -12.34 16.87 14.12
N LEU A 167 -13.64 17.08 13.97
CA LEU A 167 -14.47 17.80 14.93
C LEU A 167 -15.65 16.92 15.35
N ILE A 168 -15.94 16.93 16.65
CA ILE A 168 -17.13 16.28 17.22
C ILE A 168 -17.95 17.33 17.96
N THR A 169 -19.19 17.50 17.51
CA THR A 169 -20.18 18.42 18.08
C THR A 169 -21.29 17.66 18.80
N GLU A 170 -21.96 18.32 19.73
CA GLU A 170 -23.16 17.83 20.43
C GLU A 170 -24.40 18.57 19.92
N GLU A 171 -25.25 17.90 19.16
CA GLU A 171 -26.35 18.53 18.42
C GLU A 171 -27.68 17.77 18.57
N ASP A 172 -28.79 18.38 18.15
CA ASP A 172 -30.14 17.81 18.33
C ASP A 172 -30.33 16.51 17.56
N ALA A 173 -30.78 15.47 18.25
CA ALA A 173 -31.03 14.16 17.64
C ALA A 173 -32.20 14.17 16.64
N SER A 174 -33.14 15.11 16.81
CA SER A 174 -34.35 15.19 15.99
C SER A 174 -34.16 15.93 14.67
N SER A 175 -33.05 16.67 14.50
CA SER A 175 -32.76 17.44 13.29
C SER A 175 -31.29 17.32 12.94
N PRO A 176 -30.92 16.36 12.06
CA PRO A 176 -29.54 16.17 11.66
C PRO A 176 -28.96 17.45 11.05
N PRO A 177 -27.85 17.97 11.59
CA PRO A 177 -27.21 19.16 11.06
C PRO A 177 -26.58 18.89 9.69
N MET A 178 -26.56 19.93 8.86
CA MET A 178 -25.90 19.91 7.54
C MET A 178 -24.45 20.40 7.61
N SER A 179 -24.07 21.09 8.69
CA SER A 179 -22.73 21.60 8.96
C SER A 179 -22.51 21.66 10.48
N PRO A 180 -21.27 21.64 10.98
CA PRO A 180 -21.01 21.85 12.39
C PRO A 180 -21.67 23.15 12.86
N ALA A 181 -22.31 23.12 14.03
CA ALA A 181 -22.91 24.32 14.59
C ALA A 181 -21.85 25.43 14.76
N PRO A 182 -22.16 26.69 14.39
CA PRO A 182 -21.25 27.83 14.56
C PRO A 182 -21.09 28.22 16.04
N ASP A 183 -21.96 27.72 16.91
CA ASP A 183 -21.83 27.85 18.36
C ASP A 183 -20.77 26.89 18.88
N PHE A 184 -19.57 27.43 19.17
CA PHE A 184 -18.45 26.69 19.73
C PHE A 184 -18.75 26.05 21.10
N SER A 185 -19.82 26.45 21.81
CA SER A 185 -20.22 25.80 23.06
C SER A 185 -20.71 24.35 22.85
N THR A 186 -21.08 24.00 21.61
CA THR A 186 -21.47 22.65 21.20
C THR A 186 -20.29 21.79 20.76
N TRP A 187 -19.11 22.36 20.60
CA TRP A 187 -17.90 21.64 20.18
C TRP A 187 -17.35 20.92 21.41
N ARG A 188 -17.20 19.59 21.30
CA ARG A 188 -16.86 18.74 22.44
C ARG A 188 -15.48 18.14 22.33
N TYR A 189 -15.11 17.68 21.13
CA TYR A 189 -13.82 17.07 20.89
C TYR A 189 -13.26 17.50 19.54
N TYR A 190 -11.93 17.57 19.48
CA TYR A 190 -11.21 18.07 18.32
C TYR A 190 -9.86 17.38 18.18
N ALA A 191 -9.42 17.21 16.94
CA ALA A 191 -8.08 16.80 16.59
C ALA A 191 -7.67 17.46 15.27
N GLU A 192 -6.37 17.66 15.09
CA GLU A 192 -5.81 18.13 13.84
C GLU A 192 -4.42 17.56 13.59
N LEU A 193 -4.11 17.38 12.32
CA LEU A 193 -2.73 17.13 11.89
C LEU A 193 -1.99 18.49 11.82
N PRO A 194 -0.74 18.58 12.31
CA PRO A 194 0.04 19.81 12.32
C PRO A 194 0.22 20.41 10.92
N GLN A 195 -0.17 21.68 10.80
CA GLN A 195 -0.26 22.42 9.53
C GLN A 195 0.64 23.65 9.49
N GLN A 196 1.43 23.89 10.55
CA GLN A 196 2.31 25.03 10.60
C GLN A 196 3.50 24.82 9.66
N PRO A 197 3.72 25.72 8.67
CA PRO A 197 4.91 25.67 7.83
C PRO A 197 6.20 25.72 8.65
N ASP A 198 7.18 24.89 8.32
CA ASP A 198 8.51 24.98 8.91
C ASP A 198 9.33 26.10 8.22
N PRO A 199 9.76 27.15 8.93
CA PRO A 199 10.61 28.19 8.34
C PRO A 199 12.00 27.67 7.92
N ASN A 200 12.44 26.54 8.46
CA ASN A 200 13.74 25.92 8.15
C ASN A 200 13.65 24.88 7.03
N ASP A 201 12.45 24.45 6.65
CA ASP A 201 12.24 23.68 5.43
C ASP A 201 12.37 24.62 4.22
N ALA A 202 13.15 24.21 3.21
CA ALA A 202 13.44 25.07 2.06
C ALA A 202 12.20 25.41 1.20
N ASN A 203 11.15 24.60 1.27
CA ASN A 203 9.87 24.84 0.61
C ASN A 203 8.79 25.34 1.58
N HIS A 204 9.13 25.55 2.85
CA HIS A 204 8.20 25.84 3.92
C HIS A 204 7.06 24.82 4.03
N PHE A 205 7.37 23.54 3.80
CA PHE A 205 6.42 22.47 4.04
C PHE A 205 6.11 22.33 5.53
N SER A 206 4.84 22.01 5.82
CA SER A 206 4.39 21.60 7.14
C SER A 206 4.51 20.07 7.31
N GLN A 207 4.30 19.58 8.54
CA GLN A 207 4.23 18.14 8.78
C GLN A 207 3.15 17.47 7.90
N LEU A 208 1.96 18.09 7.77
CA LEU A 208 0.89 17.60 6.90
C LEU A 208 1.30 17.53 5.42
N ASP A 209 2.09 18.49 4.92
CA ASP A 209 2.53 18.49 3.53
C ASP A 209 3.44 17.29 3.22
N HIS A 210 4.39 16.99 4.11
CA HIS A 210 5.23 15.80 4.00
C HIS A 210 4.43 14.50 4.16
N LEU A 211 3.50 14.45 5.12
CA LEU A 211 2.64 13.28 5.32
C LEU A 211 1.80 12.98 4.06
N ARG A 212 1.26 14.02 3.40
CA ARG A 212 0.51 13.84 2.15
C ARG A 212 1.38 13.39 0.99
N ARG A 213 2.63 13.79 0.91
CA ARG A 213 3.58 13.26 -0.09
C ARG A 213 3.82 11.76 0.11
N LEU A 214 3.94 11.34 1.37
CA LEU A 214 4.11 9.94 1.73
C LEU A 214 2.86 9.10 1.47
N LEU A 215 1.66 9.59 1.83
CA LEU A 215 0.44 8.77 1.96
C LEU A 215 -0.74 9.17 1.04
N ALA A 216 -0.62 10.26 0.28
CA ALA A 216 -1.71 10.73 -0.58
C ALA A 216 -1.26 10.95 -2.02
N GLN A 217 -0.40 11.93 -2.25
CA GLN A 217 0.14 12.26 -3.56
C GLN A 217 1.41 13.09 -3.41
N ASP A 218 2.47 12.64 -4.06
CA ASP A 218 3.68 13.40 -4.31
C ASP A 218 3.65 13.97 -5.75
N PRO A 219 3.66 15.30 -5.92
CA PRO A 219 3.67 15.94 -7.23
C PRO A 219 4.96 15.74 -8.03
N THR A 220 6.02 15.22 -7.44
CA THR A 220 7.23 14.82 -8.16
C THR A 220 7.03 13.53 -8.97
N MET A 221 6.03 12.71 -8.62
CA MET A 221 5.71 11.47 -9.34
C MET A 221 4.85 11.70 -10.61
N VAL A 222 4.76 12.95 -11.10
CA VAL A 222 3.93 13.32 -12.27
C VAL A 222 4.44 12.64 -13.55
N GLY A 223 3.55 11.89 -14.19
CA GLY A 223 3.85 11.08 -15.39
C GLY A 223 3.40 9.62 -15.24
N GLN A 224 3.22 9.14 -14.01
CA GLN A 224 2.76 7.79 -13.69
C GLN A 224 1.22 7.72 -13.57
N LYS A 225 0.51 8.21 -14.59
CA LYS A 225 -0.95 8.48 -14.58
C LYS A 225 -1.86 7.30 -14.16
N ASP A 226 -1.33 6.08 -14.14
CA ASP A 226 -2.08 4.86 -13.85
C ASP A 226 -1.64 4.17 -12.54
N ARG A 227 -0.87 4.83 -11.67
CA ARG A 227 -0.36 4.23 -10.42
C ARG A 227 -0.41 5.22 -9.25
N TYR A 228 -0.32 4.67 -8.04
CA TYR A 228 -0.22 5.43 -6.80
C TYR A 228 0.86 6.50 -6.92
N SER A 229 0.46 7.75 -6.72
CA SER A 229 1.36 8.89 -6.73
C SER A 229 1.97 9.16 -5.35
N ASN A 230 1.72 8.32 -4.34
CA ASN A 230 2.31 8.45 -3.01
C ASN A 230 3.54 7.55 -2.88
N LEU A 231 4.51 8.00 -2.07
CA LEU A 231 5.82 7.37 -1.99
C LEU A 231 5.82 6.04 -1.22
N ASP A 232 4.98 5.93 -0.19
CA ASP A 232 4.99 4.78 0.72
C ASP A 232 4.47 3.49 0.05
N ILE A 233 3.28 3.56 -0.54
CA ILE A 233 2.68 2.42 -1.26
C ILE A 233 3.55 2.04 -2.46
N TRP A 234 4.11 3.04 -3.15
CA TRP A 234 5.00 2.78 -4.25
C TRP A 234 6.22 1.96 -3.82
N LEU A 235 6.89 2.35 -2.72
CA LEU A 235 8.03 1.64 -2.15
C LEU A 235 7.66 0.18 -1.82
N MET A 236 6.52 -0.03 -1.17
CA MET A 236 6.02 -1.37 -0.85
C MET A 236 5.78 -2.20 -2.11
N GLU A 237 5.07 -1.66 -3.10
CA GLU A 237 4.75 -2.38 -4.34
C GLU A 237 5.99 -2.75 -5.15
N GLN A 238 6.94 -1.83 -5.33
CA GLN A 238 8.12 -2.11 -6.14
C GLN A 238 9.04 -3.14 -5.47
N THR A 239 9.19 -3.08 -4.16
CA THR A 239 9.93 -4.10 -3.40
C THR A 239 9.26 -5.46 -3.51
N GLY A 240 7.92 -5.50 -3.51
CA GLY A 240 7.15 -6.72 -3.78
C GLY A 240 7.40 -7.29 -5.19
N ARG A 241 7.54 -6.43 -6.22
CA ARG A 241 7.92 -6.86 -7.59
C ARG A 241 9.32 -7.46 -7.64
N VAL A 242 10.28 -6.88 -6.94
CA VAL A 242 11.64 -7.44 -6.83
C VAL A 242 11.59 -8.85 -6.25
N LEU A 243 10.82 -9.07 -5.18
CA LEU A 243 10.63 -10.40 -4.59
C LEU A 243 9.92 -11.38 -5.56
N GLU A 244 8.90 -10.93 -6.28
CA GLU A 244 8.18 -11.73 -7.28
C GLU A 244 9.14 -12.23 -8.37
N TRP A 245 9.99 -11.35 -8.91
CA TRP A 245 10.94 -11.71 -9.95
C TRP A 245 12.08 -12.59 -9.43
N ALA A 246 12.55 -12.36 -8.22
CA ALA A 246 13.56 -13.21 -7.59
C ALA A 246 13.05 -14.66 -7.46
N ASN A 247 11.81 -14.84 -6.97
CA ASN A 247 11.18 -16.16 -6.90
C ASN A 247 10.97 -16.76 -8.29
N SER A 248 10.50 -15.96 -9.25
CA SER A 248 10.27 -16.43 -10.62
C SER A 248 11.56 -16.96 -11.27
N ALA A 249 12.69 -16.27 -11.08
CA ALA A 249 13.98 -16.71 -11.61
C ALA A 249 14.41 -18.07 -11.03
N ARG A 250 14.23 -18.24 -9.71
CA ARG A 250 14.50 -19.50 -9.01
C ARG A 250 13.60 -20.63 -9.51
N ASP A 251 12.31 -20.36 -9.75
CA ASP A 251 11.38 -21.35 -10.29
C ASP A 251 11.79 -21.80 -11.71
N TYR A 252 12.22 -20.87 -12.57
CA TYR A 252 12.74 -21.21 -13.90
C TYR A 252 14.04 -22.02 -13.86
N TRP A 253 14.84 -21.90 -12.80
CA TRP A 253 16.00 -22.76 -12.59
C TRP A 253 15.63 -24.23 -12.46
N ASN A 254 14.56 -24.54 -11.72
CA ASN A 254 14.05 -25.89 -11.61
C ASN A 254 13.56 -26.46 -12.96
N GLU A 255 13.20 -25.60 -13.90
CA GLU A 255 12.79 -25.95 -15.27
C GLU A 255 13.97 -25.97 -16.26
N GLY A 256 15.18 -25.57 -15.84
CA GLY A 256 16.35 -25.45 -16.70
C GLY A 256 16.25 -24.32 -17.75
N ASN A 257 15.39 -23.33 -17.55
CA ASN A 257 15.04 -22.34 -18.57
C ASN A 257 15.79 -21.00 -18.40
N THR A 258 17.04 -20.96 -18.85
CA THR A 258 17.91 -19.76 -18.73
C THR A 258 17.35 -18.54 -19.45
N GLN A 259 16.62 -18.74 -20.55
CA GLN A 259 15.99 -17.66 -21.32
C GLN A 259 14.87 -16.96 -20.54
N LEU A 260 14.23 -17.64 -19.59
CA LEU A 260 13.23 -17.03 -18.70
C LEU A 260 13.83 -16.49 -17.40
N MET A 261 15.00 -16.97 -16.97
CA MET A 261 15.73 -16.43 -15.81
C MET A 261 16.25 -15.01 -16.06
N ARG A 262 17.00 -14.80 -17.16
CA ARG A 262 17.68 -13.52 -17.43
C ARG A 262 16.75 -12.31 -17.40
N PRO A 263 15.57 -12.33 -18.06
CA PRO A 263 14.65 -11.20 -17.99
C PRO A 263 14.21 -10.83 -16.57
N GLN A 264 14.25 -11.76 -15.60
CA GLN A 264 13.95 -11.44 -14.21
C GLN A 264 15.10 -10.71 -13.53
N PHE A 265 16.35 -11.13 -13.77
CA PHE A 265 17.53 -10.42 -13.26
C PHE A 265 17.59 -9.00 -13.83
N SER A 266 17.39 -8.83 -15.13
CA SER A 266 17.37 -7.52 -15.76
C SER A 266 16.24 -6.63 -15.22
N ARG A 267 15.06 -7.18 -14.90
CA ARG A 267 13.95 -6.43 -14.26
C ARG A 267 14.28 -5.98 -12.84
N ILE A 268 14.89 -6.87 -12.05
CA ILE A 268 15.34 -6.57 -10.69
C ILE A 268 16.33 -5.39 -10.75
N LEU A 269 17.37 -5.47 -11.58
CA LEU A 269 18.35 -4.40 -11.74
C LEU A 269 17.68 -3.10 -12.19
N ASN A 270 16.76 -3.18 -13.16
CA ASN A 270 16.07 -1.99 -13.63
C ASN A 270 15.27 -1.26 -12.54
N TYR A 271 14.59 -1.98 -11.66
CA TYR A 271 13.83 -1.37 -10.57
C TYR A 271 14.72 -0.87 -9.44
N LEU A 272 15.84 -1.54 -9.20
CA LEU A 272 16.81 -1.13 -8.18
C LEU A 272 17.60 0.10 -8.62
N ASP A 273 18.08 0.14 -9.86
CA ASP A 273 19.00 1.18 -10.35
C ASP A 273 18.32 2.32 -11.13
N GLY A 274 17.10 2.07 -11.60
CA GLY A 274 16.37 2.96 -12.48
C GLY A 274 16.96 3.00 -13.90
N ASP A 275 16.17 3.52 -14.84
CA ASP A 275 16.51 3.47 -16.28
C ASP A 275 17.81 4.21 -16.62
N SER A 276 18.19 5.23 -15.84
CA SER A 276 19.40 6.02 -16.10
C SER A 276 20.70 5.31 -15.71
N ASN A 277 20.64 4.33 -14.79
CA ASN A 277 21.85 3.68 -14.26
C ASN A 277 21.93 2.18 -14.59
N VAL A 278 20.80 1.52 -14.85
CA VAL A 278 20.73 0.07 -15.12
C VAL A 278 21.66 -0.40 -16.24
N GLN A 279 21.95 0.44 -17.24
CA GLN A 279 22.78 0.06 -18.37
C GLN A 279 24.23 -0.26 -17.97
N ALA A 280 24.72 0.28 -16.84
CA ALA A 280 26.04 -0.04 -16.29
C ALA A 280 26.13 -1.48 -15.78
N ASP A 281 24.99 -2.06 -15.39
CA ASP A 281 24.92 -3.39 -14.77
C ASP A 281 24.45 -4.47 -15.75
N LEU A 282 23.88 -4.09 -16.89
CA LEU A 282 23.45 -5.01 -17.95
C LEU A 282 24.55 -5.29 -18.98
N PRO A 283 24.56 -6.50 -19.58
CA PRO A 283 25.39 -6.77 -20.75
C PRO A 283 25.18 -5.76 -21.88
N ALA A 284 26.27 -5.41 -22.58
CA ALA A 284 26.22 -4.44 -23.67
C ALA A 284 25.19 -4.81 -24.75
N GLY A 285 24.34 -3.84 -25.12
CA GLY A 285 23.31 -4.02 -26.17
C GLY A 285 21.97 -4.58 -25.68
N MET A 286 21.81 -4.87 -24.38
CA MET A 286 20.50 -5.18 -23.80
C MET A 286 19.75 -3.90 -23.43
N THR A 287 18.46 -3.84 -23.78
CA THR A 287 17.54 -2.79 -23.34
C THR A 287 16.63 -3.34 -22.23
N PRO A 288 16.43 -2.61 -21.12
CA PRO A 288 15.51 -3.03 -20.07
C PRO A 288 14.09 -3.25 -20.62
N PRO A 289 13.37 -4.28 -20.14
CA PRO A 289 12.07 -4.65 -20.69
C PRO A 289 10.92 -3.69 -20.30
N ASN A 290 11.15 -2.71 -19.41
CA ASN A 290 10.17 -1.69 -18.99
C ASN A 290 10.88 -0.42 -18.51
N ILE A 291 10.14 0.69 -18.46
CA ILE A 291 10.58 1.96 -17.85
C ILE A 291 10.35 1.88 -16.34
N ALA A 292 11.43 1.92 -15.55
CA ALA A 292 11.38 2.21 -14.13
C ALA A 292 11.86 3.66 -13.95
N PRO A 293 10.93 4.64 -13.97
CA PRO A 293 11.31 6.05 -14.09
C PRO A 293 12.08 6.57 -12.87
N VAL A 294 12.03 5.86 -11.74
CA VAL A 294 12.73 6.20 -10.50
C VAL A 294 13.23 4.92 -9.85
N ALA A 295 14.50 4.94 -9.42
CA ALA A 295 15.21 3.83 -8.81
C ALA A 295 14.81 3.61 -7.33
N LEU A 296 14.83 2.36 -6.85
CA LEU A 296 14.73 2.07 -5.41
C LEU A 296 16.04 2.33 -4.65
N LEU A 297 17.18 2.24 -5.34
CA LEU A 297 18.53 2.49 -4.82
C LEU A 297 19.22 3.57 -5.66
N GLY A 298 20.07 4.37 -5.02
CA GLY A 298 20.71 5.51 -5.66
C GLY A 298 21.66 6.27 -4.72
N PRO A 299 22.34 7.31 -5.24
CA PRO A 299 23.27 8.10 -4.44
C PRO A 299 22.54 8.88 -3.34
N ALA A 300 23.20 9.00 -2.18
CA ALA A 300 22.62 9.38 -0.89
C ALA A 300 22.30 10.88 -0.70
N VAL A 301 21.72 11.55 -1.68
CA VAL A 301 21.35 12.97 -1.54
C VAL A 301 19.89 13.19 -1.96
N PRO A 302 18.92 12.99 -1.05
CA PRO A 302 17.54 13.41 -1.30
C PRO A 302 17.49 14.93 -1.45
N ASP A 303 17.39 15.40 -2.69
CA ASP A 303 16.82 16.71 -2.94
C ASP A 303 15.30 16.52 -3.11
N LEU A 304 14.57 16.76 -2.01
CA LEU A 304 13.11 16.66 -1.90
C LEU A 304 12.36 17.63 -2.83
N HIS A 305 13.09 18.45 -3.59
CA HIS A 305 12.57 19.45 -4.52
C HIS A 305 12.75 19.04 -5.98
N SER A 306 13.57 18.03 -6.26
CA SER A 306 13.83 17.55 -7.62
C SER A 306 13.37 16.09 -7.78
N PRO A 307 12.43 15.80 -8.71
CA PRO A 307 11.78 14.49 -8.84
C PRO A 307 12.67 13.27 -9.09
N LEU A 308 13.96 13.46 -9.33
CA LEU A 308 14.88 12.44 -9.85
C LEU A 308 16.30 12.56 -9.26
N SER A 309 16.48 13.35 -8.19
CA SER A 309 17.80 13.58 -7.59
C SER A 309 18.28 12.44 -6.69
N ALA A 310 17.34 11.66 -6.14
CA ALA A 310 17.58 10.55 -5.24
C ALA A 310 16.63 9.39 -5.50
N ASP A 311 17.02 8.21 -5.05
CA ASP A 311 16.16 7.03 -5.04
C ASP A 311 15.00 7.14 -4.04
N TYR A 312 14.01 6.27 -4.21
CA TYR A 312 12.80 6.26 -3.38
C TYR A 312 13.09 6.11 -1.88
N LEU A 313 14.05 5.28 -1.46
CA LEU A 313 14.33 5.07 -0.04
C LEU A 313 14.83 6.37 0.61
N HIS A 314 15.70 7.12 -0.08
CA HIS A 314 16.15 8.42 0.39
C HIS A 314 15.03 9.48 0.37
N GLN A 315 14.15 9.48 -0.64
CA GLN A 315 13.01 10.40 -0.67
C GLN A 315 12.06 10.16 0.51
N VAL A 316 11.68 8.92 0.78
CA VAL A 316 10.83 8.55 1.93
C VAL A 316 11.52 8.96 3.24
N SER A 317 12.79 8.60 3.42
CA SER A 317 13.55 8.94 4.64
C SER A 317 13.72 10.45 4.82
N GLY A 318 13.89 11.21 3.75
CA GLY A 318 13.98 12.67 3.79
C GLY A 318 12.67 13.33 4.24
N HIS A 319 11.53 12.87 3.71
CA HIS A 319 10.22 13.35 4.18
C HIS A 319 9.95 13.01 5.65
N LEU A 320 10.27 11.79 6.08
CA LEU A 320 10.15 11.38 7.47
C LEU A 320 11.03 12.26 8.38
N SER A 321 12.29 12.46 8.00
CA SER A 321 13.21 13.30 8.76
C SER A 321 12.74 14.75 8.86
N ALA A 322 12.22 15.32 7.78
CA ALA A 322 11.64 16.66 7.78
C ALA A 322 10.39 16.73 8.68
N MET A 323 9.51 15.72 8.66
CA MET A 323 8.36 15.63 9.57
C MET A 323 8.76 15.60 11.05
N ALA A 324 9.89 14.97 11.39
CA ALA A 324 10.38 14.94 12.77
C ALA A 324 10.89 16.30 13.27
N GLN A 325 11.35 17.16 12.36
CA GLN A 325 11.81 18.53 12.66
C GLN A 325 10.69 19.57 12.58
N ALA A 326 9.63 19.29 11.83
CA ALA A 326 8.54 20.23 11.59
C ALA A 326 7.84 20.67 12.90
N PRO A 327 7.34 21.93 12.95
CA PRO A 327 6.55 22.41 14.07
C PRO A 327 5.31 21.54 14.33
N GLY A 328 5.08 21.20 15.61
CA GLY A 328 3.95 20.36 16.03
C GLY A 328 4.25 18.86 16.10
N ALA A 329 5.43 18.40 15.68
CA ALA A 329 5.83 17.01 15.86
C ALA A 329 5.93 16.63 17.36
N THR A 330 5.28 15.54 17.76
CA THR A 330 5.33 15.03 19.14
C THR A 330 6.62 14.26 19.42
N ALA A 331 6.92 13.98 20.69
CA ALA A 331 8.09 13.18 21.05
C ALA A 331 7.93 11.74 20.55
N GLU A 332 6.72 11.20 20.64
CA GLU A 332 6.31 9.89 20.18
C GLU A 332 6.46 9.77 18.65
N GLN A 333 6.01 10.78 17.91
CA GLN A 333 6.21 10.82 16.45
C GLN A 333 7.70 10.85 16.09
N ARG A 334 8.53 11.60 16.81
CA ARG A 334 9.99 11.62 16.57
C ARG A 334 10.63 10.25 16.81
N VAL A 335 10.22 9.53 17.87
CA VAL A 335 10.69 8.17 18.14
C VAL A 335 10.24 7.20 17.06
N ALA A 336 8.97 7.25 16.65
CA ALA A 336 8.43 6.41 15.58
C ALA A 336 9.16 6.66 14.25
N ILE A 337 9.38 7.93 13.88
CA ILE A 337 10.12 8.31 12.66
C ILE A 337 11.57 7.80 12.71
N ALA A 338 12.25 7.94 13.85
CA ALA A 338 13.61 7.44 13.99
C ALA A 338 13.68 5.91 13.82
N HIS A 339 12.69 5.18 14.36
CA HIS A 339 12.54 3.75 14.16
C HIS A 339 12.34 3.39 12.68
N ILE A 340 11.37 4.01 12.01
CA ILE A 340 11.08 3.79 10.58
C ILE A 340 12.33 4.05 9.72
N ASN A 341 13.08 5.12 10.00
CA ASN A 341 14.34 5.40 9.30
C ASN A 341 15.41 4.32 9.53
N GLY A 342 15.46 3.71 10.72
CA GLY A 342 16.33 2.56 10.98
C GLY A 342 15.95 1.32 10.15
N GLU A 343 14.65 1.05 10.01
CA GLU A 343 14.15 -0.04 9.18
C GLU A 343 14.40 0.23 7.69
N LEU A 344 14.20 1.46 7.21
CA LEU A 344 14.53 1.86 5.83
C LEU A 344 16.01 1.62 5.50
N ASN A 345 16.92 1.86 6.44
CA ASN A 345 18.34 1.54 6.26
C ASN A 345 18.58 0.03 6.17
N SER A 346 17.84 -0.78 6.93
CA SER A 346 17.91 -2.25 6.84
C SER A 346 17.41 -2.74 5.49
N VAL A 347 16.26 -2.20 5.03
CA VAL A 347 15.72 -2.46 3.69
C VAL A 347 16.70 -2.10 2.59
N ARG A 348 17.35 -0.92 2.69
CA ARG A 348 18.41 -0.52 1.75
C ARG A 348 19.50 -1.57 1.66
N ASN A 349 20.04 -1.99 2.80
CA ASN A 349 21.12 -2.98 2.85
C ASN A 349 20.70 -4.32 2.21
N TRP A 350 19.48 -4.80 2.48
CA TRP A 350 18.98 -6.03 1.85
C TRP A 350 18.81 -5.88 0.33
N LEU A 351 18.26 -4.76 -0.14
CA LEU A 351 18.11 -4.48 -1.57
C LEU A 351 19.46 -4.33 -2.28
N GLU A 352 20.46 -3.74 -1.64
CA GLU A 352 21.84 -3.69 -2.16
C GLU A 352 22.42 -5.11 -2.35
N GLN A 353 22.14 -6.04 -1.42
CA GLN A 353 22.54 -7.43 -1.58
C GLN A 353 21.78 -8.13 -2.72
N VAL A 354 20.47 -7.86 -2.87
CA VAL A 354 19.70 -8.34 -4.02
C VAL A 354 20.34 -7.87 -5.33
N ARG A 355 20.68 -6.58 -5.41
CA ARG A 355 21.37 -5.99 -6.57
C ARG A 355 22.67 -6.74 -6.89
N GLN A 356 23.54 -6.95 -5.90
CA GLN A 356 24.81 -7.65 -6.08
C GLN A 356 24.61 -9.08 -6.62
N TYR A 357 23.64 -9.83 -6.08
CA TYR A 357 23.36 -11.18 -6.56
C TYR A 357 22.78 -11.18 -7.98
N ALA A 358 21.90 -10.23 -8.32
CA ALA A 358 21.35 -10.09 -9.66
C ALA A 358 22.45 -9.78 -10.70
N ILE A 359 23.40 -8.87 -10.39
CA ILE A 359 24.58 -8.61 -11.23
C ILE A 359 25.39 -9.89 -11.43
N GLN A 360 25.68 -10.61 -10.35
CA GLN A 360 26.45 -11.84 -10.41
C GLN A 360 25.79 -12.88 -11.32
N LEU A 361 24.47 -13.07 -11.20
CA LEU A 361 23.71 -14.03 -11.99
C LEU A 361 23.63 -13.61 -13.47
N GLU A 362 23.44 -12.33 -13.75
CA GLU A 362 23.33 -11.82 -15.13
C GLU A 362 24.63 -12.03 -15.92
N GLN A 363 25.78 -11.94 -15.24
CA GLN A 363 27.11 -12.17 -15.83
C GLN A 363 27.46 -13.64 -16.07
N MET A 364 26.71 -14.58 -15.50
CA MET A 364 26.94 -16.02 -15.74
C MET A 364 26.56 -16.42 -17.16
N SER A 365 27.30 -17.34 -17.77
CA SER A 365 26.86 -18.06 -18.98
C SER A 365 25.67 -18.97 -18.69
N ASP A 366 24.95 -19.40 -19.73
CA ASP A 366 23.81 -20.31 -19.59
C ASP A 366 24.20 -21.64 -18.92
N ALA A 367 25.38 -22.18 -19.23
CA ALA A 367 25.89 -23.38 -18.57
C ALA A 367 26.16 -23.15 -17.07
N GLN A 368 26.67 -21.97 -16.70
CA GLN A 368 26.91 -21.61 -15.29
C GLN A 368 25.60 -21.39 -14.53
N LEU A 369 24.59 -20.78 -15.16
CA LEU A 369 23.26 -20.58 -14.56
C LEU A 369 22.59 -21.89 -14.17
N LEU A 370 22.89 -22.99 -14.85
CA LEU A 370 22.34 -24.32 -14.54
C LEU A 370 23.11 -25.07 -13.44
N THR A 371 24.13 -24.46 -12.85
CA THR A 371 24.90 -25.09 -11.76
C THR A 371 24.23 -24.89 -10.40
N GLN A 372 24.57 -25.77 -9.44
CA GLN A 372 24.15 -25.62 -8.05
C GLN A 372 24.69 -24.34 -7.39
N GLY A 373 25.82 -23.82 -7.88
CA GLY A 373 26.39 -22.55 -7.43
C GLY A 373 25.46 -21.38 -7.76
N ALA A 374 24.92 -21.34 -8.98
CA ALA A 374 23.94 -20.32 -9.37
C ALA A 374 22.64 -20.42 -8.57
N MET A 375 22.16 -21.65 -8.31
CA MET A 375 20.99 -21.85 -7.43
C MET A 375 21.21 -21.28 -6.03
N THR A 376 22.40 -21.48 -5.46
CA THR A 376 22.75 -20.92 -4.14
C THR A 376 22.72 -19.39 -4.14
N VAL A 377 23.14 -18.75 -5.24
CA VAL A 377 23.07 -17.29 -5.39
C VAL A 377 21.61 -16.83 -5.54
N MET A 378 20.79 -17.55 -6.31
CA MET A 378 19.35 -17.26 -6.42
C MET A 378 18.61 -17.41 -5.09
N ASP A 379 18.90 -18.45 -4.30
CA ASP A 379 18.33 -18.63 -2.95
C ASP A 379 18.67 -17.43 -2.05
N LYS A 380 19.91 -16.94 -2.08
CA LYS A 380 20.32 -15.75 -1.34
C LYS A 380 19.60 -14.49 -1.83
N MET A 381 19.48 -14.31 -3.14
CA MET A 381 18.75 -13.19 -3.73
C MET A 381 17.28 -13.18 -3.29
N VAL A 382 16.61 -14.34 -3.33
CA VAL A 382 15.22 -14.49 -2.85
C VAL A 382 15.13 -14.16 -1.36
N MET A 383 16.05 -14.68 -0.55
CA MET A 383 16.05 -14.44 0.90
C MET A 383 16.22 -12.95 1.23
N GLN A 384 17.15 -12.24 0.59
CA GLN A 384 17.32 -10.80 0.81
C GLN A 384 16.13 -9.99 0.32
N ALA A 385 15.53 -10.34 -0.83
CA ALA A 385 14.30 -9.69 -1.30
C ALA A 385 13.13 -9.95 -0.35
N PHE A 386 13.08 -11.14 0.27
CA PHE A 386 12.08 -11.47 1.27
C PHE A 386 12.26 -10.62 2.53
N TYR A 387 13.48 -10.47 3.04
CA TYR A 387 13.76 -9.59 4.17
C TYR A 387 13.42 -8.12 3.85
N ALA A 388 13.80 -7.61 2.67
CA ALA A 388 13.37 -6.28 2.21
C ALA A 388 11.86 -6.11 2.22
N TYR A 389 11.11 -7.15 1.84
CA TYR A 389 9.66 -7.07 1.77
C TYR A 389 8.97 -7.18 3.14
N VAL A 390 9.27 -8.23 3.90
CA VAL A 390 8.54 -8.56 5.15
C VAL A 390 9.34 -8.38 6.44
N GLY A 391 10.66 -8.21 6.35
CA GLY A 391 11.56 -8.11 7.50
C GLY A 391 12.15 -9.44 7.94
N GLN A 392 12.89 -9.40 9.05
CA GLN A 392 13.46 -10.57 9.73
C GLN A 392 13.65 -10.27 11.22
N LEU A 393 13.86 -11.32 12.01
CA LEU A 393 14.45 -11.16 13.34
C LEU A 393 15.96 -11.02 13.18
N ASP A 394 16.55 -9.98 13.78
CA ASP A 394 18.00 -9.82 13.85
C ASP A 394 18.58 -11.02 14.63
N PRO A 395 19.48 -11.82 14.03
CA PRO A 395 20.02 -13.01 14.68
C PRO A 395 20.90 -12.72 15.91
N SER A 396 21.42 -11.50 16.03
CA SER A 396 22.32 -11.06 17.11
C SER A 396 21.58 -10.44 18.28
N THR A 397 20.51 -9.68 18.03
CA THR A 397 19.73 -9.01 19.08
C THR A 397 18.41 -9.71 19.39
N GLY A 398 17.88 -10.51 18.45
CA GLY A 398 16.55 -11.10 18.52
C GLY A 398 15.42 -10.10 18.27
N GLU A 399 15.73 -8.84 17.95
CA GLU A 399 14.76 -7.80 17.67
C GLU A 399 14.23 -7.90 16.24
N LEU A 400 12.97 -7.51 16.03
CA LEU A 400 12.38 -7.45 14.70
C LEU A 400 12.98 -6.28 13.91
N GLN A 401 13.54 -6.57 12.74
CA GLN A 401 13.85 -5.59 11.70
C GLN A 401 12.73 -5.64 10.67
N GLY A 402 11.88 -4.62 10.63
CA GLY A 402 10.78 -4.55 9.67
C GLY A 402 11.25 -4.42 8.23
N GLY A 403 10.51 -5.05 7.32
CA GLY A 403 10.58 -4.79 5.88
C GLY A 403 9.60 -3.68 5.47
N VAL A 404 9.49 -3.41 4.17
CA VAL A 404 8.62 -2.33 3.66
C VAL A 404 7.13 -2.50 4.02
N VAL A 405 6.66 -3.73 4.28
CA VAL A 405 5.28 -3.96 4.77
C VAL A 405 5.07 -3.36 6.16
N GLN A 406 6.06 -3.52 7.06
CA GLN A 406 5.99 -2.95 8.41
C GLN A 406 6.13 -1.43 8.34
N ILE A 407 7.08 -0.94 7.54
CA ILE A 407 7.30 0.48 7.29
C ILE A 407 6.02 1.16 6.78
N ASN A 408 5.31 0.58 5.81
CA ASN A 408 4.05 1.13 5.31
C ASN A 408 3.02 1.31 6.44
N ASN A 409 2.83 0.27 7.26
CA ASN A 409 1.91 0.34 8.40
C ASN A 409 2.32 1.42 9.42
N ASP A 410 3.62 1.58 9.67
CA ASP A 410 4.12 2.54 10.64
C ASP A 410 4.08 3.98 10.10
N ILE A 411 4.27 4.20 8.80
CA ILE A 411 4.07 5.50 8.16
C ILE A 411 2.59 5.88 8.17
N GLU A 412 1.67 4.96 7.85
CA GLU A 412 0.22 5.20 7.94
C GLU A 412 -0.20 5.66 9.35
N ARG A 413 0.40 5.10 10.40
CA ARG A 413 0.13 5.49 11.80
C ARG A 413 0.56 6.91 12.14
N LEU A 414 1.49 7.50 11.39
CA LEU A 414 1.87 8.92 11.59
C LEU A 414 0.72 9.87 11.23
N ALA A 415 -0.28 9.41 10.46
CA ALA A 415 -1.47 10.15 10.10
C ALA A 415 -2.63 10.04 11.12
N ALA A 416 -2.35 9.57 12.34
CA ALA A 416 -3.35 9.44 13.40
C ALA A 416 -3.77 10.80 13.97
N PHE A 417 -5.05 10.91 14.30
CA PHE A 417 -5.61 11.99 15.09
C PHE A 417 -5.58 11.64 16.57
N ASP A 418 -4.93 12.47 17.38
CA ASP A 418 -5.09 12.44 18.84
C ASP A 418 -6.28 13.31 19.24
N VAL A 419 -7.39 12.67 19.58
CA VAL A 419 -8.65 13.36 19.86
C VAL A 419 -8.66 13.83 21.31
N THR A 420 -8.83 15.13 21.50
CA THR A 420 -8.86 15.77 22.82
C THR A 420 -10.16 16.52 23.03
N ALA A 421 -10.48 16.83 24.29
CA ALA A 421 -11.57 17.74 24.59
C ALA A 421 -11.32 19.11 23.95
N TYR A 422 -12.33 19.62 23.24
CA TYR A 422 -12.25 20.91 22.57
C TYR A 422 -11.99 22.03 23.58
N LYS A 423 -11.04 22.90 23.22
CA LYS A 423 -10.74 24.15 23.91
C LYS A 423 -10.94 25.27 22.91
N ALA A 424 -11.74 26.26 23.28
CA ALA A 424 -11.80 27.49 22.52
C ALA A 424 -10.41 28.16 22.59
N GLU A 425 -9.80 28.40 21.43
CA GLU A 425 -8.54 29.13 21.30
C GLU A 425 -8.74 30.64 21.34
#